data_AF-A0A7W0PK67-F1
#
_entry.id   AF-A0A7W0PK67-F1
#
_cell.length_a   1.000
_cell.length_b   1.000
_cell.length_c   1.000
_cell.angle_alpha   90.00
_cell.angle_beta   90.00
_cell.angle_gamma   90.00
#
_symmetry.space_group_name_H-M   'P 1'
#
loop_
_entity.id
_entity.type
_entity.pdbx_description
1 polymer ?
#
loop_
_entity_poly.entity_id
_entity_poly.type
_entity_poly.pdbx_seq_one_letter_code
_entity_poly.pdbx_strand_id
1 'polypeptide(L)'
;MPAVGLNALQQASSLADEAPSVQERRDELVEALRDLEGRIVVFVDDLDRVTDDEIQEIVRLVKLVGDLPRITYVLAFDRDRVEQALGASETDDERARERGRAYLEKIVQSRHDVPTLRVGTAVHFTVEQINAALEPYALENIHETDWQNMLGLALRHMTTTPRDAKRIANSLPAAIEIHGDEVALVDLLGLEALRVLEPDVHAALPRIADVLVEDRLVIGGDEQQRRTQDRERVQAALERARHPDETRALLGQLFPKANQALGGAGRAHQTDRQERREKRVGQAPVLRVYLHAALDDDALAAGQVERLASLINRPEELRHELSELSDNQLADVIDRLLDYTDQFHPNEAVAVAQVVLELEPRLATGESPFLTGKAPPTWQLKWLVKRLIKTEPDRPRQTEMVRELFDDAPTLSTRLTIVQLFGTHPERDSKDRDPETELIDAATTTKLFDEIRRLVGAADTAELVGEHKTLELTAALLHLDAEAGRTTIREKAEDDILMLELLRECYTERSAQTLGEAAVRRMPYVNWKSLVALLGEETLKRRIGELEASVDPTALDSDTAAALEIATKIARGELDETNELL
;
A
#
# COMPACT_ATOMS: atom_id res chain seq x y z
N MET A 1 11.19 -60.94 -72.69
CA MET A 1 10.60 -60.15 -71.58
C MET A 1 9.09 -60.26 -71.72
N PRO A 2 8.44 -61.24 -71.05
CA PRO A 2 7.90 -61.01 -69.70
C PRO A 2 7.95 -62.30 -68.86
N ALA A 3 8.95 -62.46 -67.99
CA ALA A 3 9.05 -63.58 -67.05
C ALA A 3 9.45 -63.15 -65.63
N VAL A 4 9.50 -61.83 -65.38
CA VAL A 4 10.01 -61.26 -64.12
C VAL A 4 8.86 -60.76 -63.21
N GLY A 5 7.61 -60.71 -63.70
CA GLY A 5 6.47 -60.17 -62.96
C GLY A 5 5.68 -61.16 -62.10
N LEU A 6 5.75 -62.47 -62.34
CA LEU A 6 4.96 -63.46 -61.58
C LEU A 6 5.66 -64.00 -60.32
N ASN A 7 6.99 -64.10 -60.30
CA ASN A 7 7.72 -64.65 -59.13
C ASN A 7 7.74 -63.70 -57.92
N ALA A 8 7.65 -62.39 -58.12
CA ALA A 8 7.63 -61.43 -57.00
C ALA A 8 6.29 -61.42 -56.24
N LEU A 9 5.17 -61.69 -56.92
CA LEU A 9 3.84 -61.79 -56.30
C LEU A 9 3.64 -63.14 -55.59
N GLN A 10 4.25 -64.22 -56.07
CA GLN A 10 4.22 -65.52 -55.38
C GLN A 10 5.13 -65.55 -54.14
N GLN A 11 6.30 -64.88 -54.16
CA GLN A 11 7.16 -64.75 -52.97
C GLN A 11 6.61 -63.78 -51.92
N ALA A 12 5.86 -62.74 -52.31
CA ALA A 12 5.19 -61.87 -51.34
C ALA A 12 3.99 -62.57 -50.67
N SER A 13 3.31 -63.48 -51.37
CA SER A 13 2.23 -64.30 -50.82
C SER A 13 2.73 -65.38 -49.87
N SER A 14 3.91 -65.98 -50.11
CA SER A 14 4.46 -67.05 -49.25
C SER A 14 5.13 -66.53 -47.97
N LEU A 15 5.43 -65.24 -47.86
CA LEU A 15 5.94 -64.60 -46.64
C LEU A 15 4.82 -64.08 -45.72
N ALA A 16 3.58 -64.02 -46.22
CA ALA A 16 2.39 -63.65 -45.44
C ALA A 16 1.74 -64.84 -44.73
N ASP A 17 2.06 -66.08 -45.12
CA ASP A 17 1.46 -67.33 -44.59
C ASP A 17 2.21 -67.92 -43.38
N GLU A 18 3.34 -67.35 -42.95
CA GLU A 18 4.08 -67.81 -41.75
C GLU A 18 3.99 -66.84 -40.55
N ALA A 19 3.32 -65.70 -40.71
CA ALA A 19 3.03 -64.83 -39.57
C ALA A 19 1.81 -65.39 -38.84
N PRO A 20 1.89 -65.74 -37.54
CA PRO A 20 0.73 -66.20 -36.81
C PRO A 20 -0.36 -65.14 -36.92
N SER A 21 -1.56 -65.60 -37.27
CA SER A 21 -2.74 -64.76 -37.40
C SER A 21 -2.97 -63.98 -36.10
N VAL A 22 -3.67 -62.84 -36.18
CA VAL A 22 -4.00 -62.03 -34.99
C VAL A 22 -4.71 -62.88 -33.93
N GLN A 23 -5.47 -63.88 -34.36
CA GLN A 23 -6.15 -64.83 -33.48
C GLN A 23 -5.17 -65.77 -32.78
N GLU A 24 -4.24 -66.39 -33.50
CA GLU A 24 -3.22 -67.27 -32.92
C GLU A 24 -2.33 -66.53 -31.93
N ARG A 25 -1.91 -65.31 -32.25
CA ARG A 25 -1.15 -64.46 -31.31
C ARG A 25 -1.95 -64.11 -30.05
N ARG A 26 -3.27 -63.89 -30.19
CA ARG A 26 -4.15 -63.62 -29.05
C ARG A 26 -4.28 -64.85 -28.16
N ASP A 27 -4.42 -66.04 -28.75
CA ASP A 27 -4.57 -67.28 -28.00
C ASP A 27 -3.26 -67.66 -27.27
N GLU A 28 -2.10 -67.47 -27.90
CA GLU A 28 -0.79 -67.59 -27.25
C GLU A 28 -0.65 -66.61 -26.06
N LEU A 29 -1.06 -65.35 -26.25
CA LEU A 29 -1.06 -64.35 -25.18
C LEU A 29 -1.99 -64.74 -24.04
N VAL A 30 -3.17 -65.27 -24.32
CA VAL A 30 -4.15 -65.71 -23.32
C VAL A 30 -3.58 -66.85 -22.47
N GLU A 31 -2.92 -67.85 -23.07
CA GLU A 31 -2.30 -68.95 -22.33
C GLU A 31 -1.11 -68.45 -21.49
N ALA A 32 -0.23 -67.63 -22.08
CA ALA A 32 0.88 -67.03 -21.34
C ALA A 32 0.40 -66.20 -20.13
N LEU A 33 -0.70 -65.45 -20.29
CA LEU A 33 -1.32 -64.69 -19.21
C LEU A 33 -2.00 -65.60 -18.18
N ARG A 34 -2.55 -66.76 -18.55
CA ARG A 34 -3.09 -67.74 -17.60
C ARG A 34 -2.00 -68.37 -16.74
N ASP A 35 -0.82 -68.59 -17.29
CA ASP A 35 0.32 -69.18 -16.57
C ASP A 35 1.10 -68.16 -15.73
N LEU A 36 0.79 -66.86 -15.88
CA LEU A 36 1.45 -65.80 -15.12
C LEU A 36 1.20 -65.93 -13.60
N GLU A 37 2.27 -66.02 -12.82
CA GLU A 37 2.25 -65.92 -11.36
C GLU A 37 2.02 -64.47 -10.90
N GLY A 38 0.79 -63.97 -11.07
CA GLY A 38 0.41 -62.61 -10.67
C GLY A 38 -0.80 -62.08 -11.42
N ARG A 39 -1.05 -60.77 -11.31
CA ARG A 39 -2.02 -60.03 -12.12
C ARG A 39 -1.38 -58.75 -12.63
N ILE A 40 -1.71 -58.35 -13.84
CA ILE A 40 -1.30 -57.08 -14.44
C ILE A 40 -2.42 -56.07 -14.20
N VAL A 41 -2.09 -54.94 -13.58
CA VAL A 41 -3.02 -53.82 -13.42
C VAL A 41 -2.55 -52.69 -14.33
N VAL A 42 -3.41 -52.27 -15.25
CA VAL A 42 -3.17 -51.16 -16.18
C VAL A 42 -3.96 -49.97 -15.68
N PHE A 43 -3.26 -48.93 -15.23
CA PHE A 43 -3.86 -47.67 -14.81
C PHE A 43 -3.83 -46.68 -15.97
N VAL A 44 -4.99 -46.13 -16.33
CA VAL A 44 -5.14 -45.09 -17.36
C VAL A 44 -5.71 -43.86 -16.67
N ASP A 45 -4.87 -42.83 -16.52
CA ASP A 45 -5.22 -41.56 -15.89
C ASP A 45 -5.44 -40.45 -16.92
N ASP A 46 -6.11 -39.36 -16.53
CA ASP A 46 -6.36 -38.15 -17.34
C ASP A 46 -6.96 -38.44 -18.74
N LEU A 47 -7.79 -39.49 -18.89
CA LEU A 47 -8.41 -39.84 -20.18
C LEU A 47 -9.25 -38.68 -20.75
N ASP A 48 -9.81 -37.82 -19.91
CA ASP A 48 -10.59 -36.66 -20.30
C ASP A 48 -9.77 -35.51 -20.91
N ARG A 49 -8.43 -35.56 -20.86
CA ARG A 49 -7.54 -34.50 -21.36
C ARG A 49 -7.07 -34.67 -22.80
N VAL A 50 -7.32 -35.82 -23.42
CA VAL A 50 -6.96 -36.08 -24.81
C VAL A 50 -8.12 -35.66 -25.74
N THR A 51 -7.88 -35.69 -27.05
CA THR A 51 -8.91 -35.34 -28.04
C THR A 51 -10.05 -36.35 -28.06
N ASP A 52 -11.22 -35.95 -28.56
CA ASP A 52 -12.40 -36.81 -28.60
C ASP A 52 -12.13 -38.12 -29.39
N ASP A 53 -11.34 -38.05 -30.45
CA ASP A 53 -10.92 -39.20 -31.25
C ASP A 53 -10.00 -40.13 -30.45
N GLU A 54 -9.02 -39.58 -29.73
CA GLU A 54 -8.12 -40.35 -28.86
C GLU A 54 -8.88 -41.04 -27.72
N ILE A 55 -9.88 -40.37 -27.12
CA ILE A 55 -10.77 -40.98 -26.11
C ILE A 55 -11.47 -42.20 -26.71
N GLN A 56 -12.04 -42.07 -27.91
CA GLN A 56 -12.71 -43.18 -28.57
C GLN A 56 -11.76 -44.34 -28.89
N GLU A 57 -10.55 -44.06 -29.34
CA GLU A 57 -9.53 -45.07 -29.63
C GLU A 57 -9.08 -45.81 -28.38
N ILE A 58 -8.76 -45.10 -27.30
CA ILE A 58 -8.34 -45.69 -26.02
C ILE A 58 -9.46 -46.56 -25.46
N VAL A 59 -10.70 -46.07 -25.45
CA VAL A 59 -11.84 -46.82 -24.93
C VAL A 59 -12.15 -48.04 -25.80
N ARG A 60 -12.01 -47.95 -27.14
CA ARG A 60 -12.11 -49.12 -28.04
C ARG A 60 -11.01 -50.13 -27.77
N LEU A 61 -9.78 -49.67 -27.55
CA LEU A 61 -8.66 -50.54 -27.21
C LEU A 61 -8.95 -51.28 -25.90
N VAL A 62 -9.33 -50.57 -24.83
CA VAL A 62 -9.72 -51.18 -23.55
C VAL A 62 -10.83 -52.21 -23.73
N LYS A 63 -11.80 -51.95 -24.60
CA LYS A 63 -12.84 -52.95 -24.92
C LYS A 63 -12.29 -54.19 -25.62
N LEU A 64 -11.32 -54.04 -26.53
CA LEU A 64 -10.74 -55.13 -27.32
C LEU A 64 -9.77 -56.00 -26.51
N VAL A 65 -8.95 -55.40 -25.65
CA VAL A 65 -7.93 -56.10 -24.82
C VAL A 65 -8.33 -56.27 -23.35
N GLY A 66 -9.49 -55.75 -22.95
CA GLY A 66 -9.99 -55.81 -21.57
C GLY A 66 -10.42 -57.20 -21.10
N ASP A 67 -10.68 -58.13 -22.03
CA ASP A 67 -11.13 -59.50 -21.74
C ASP A 67 -9.97 -60.53 -21.66
N LEU A 68 -8.74 -60.04 -21.45
CA LEU A 68 -7.58 -60.90 -21.28
C LEU A 68 -7.48 -61.41 -19.82
N PRO A 69 -7.15 -62.70 -19.61
CA PRO A 69 -7.03 -63.24 -18.27
C PRO A 69 -5.90 -62.55 -17.51
N ARG A 70 -6.09 -62.40 -16.19
CA ARG A 70 -5.12 -61.79 -15.27
C ARG A 70 -4.74 -60.33 -15.56
N ILE A 71 -5.44 -59.64 -16.47
CA ILE A 71 -5.31 -58.20 -16.67
C ILE A 71 -6.51 -57.48 -16.04
N THR A 72 -6.28 -56.33 -15.41
CA THR A 72 -7.33 -55.45 -14.88
C THR A 72 -7.03 -54.02 -15.28
N TYR A 73 -7.99 -53.35 -15.90
CA TYR A 73 -7.89 -51.94 -16.26
C TYR A 73 -8.56 -51.09 -15.18
N VAL A 74 -7.87 -50.04 -14.74
CA VAL A 74 -8.41 -49.01 -13.87
C VAL A 74 -8.35 -47.70 -14.65
N LEU A 75 -9.52 -47.12 -14.92
CA LEU A 75 -9.66 -45.90 -15.70
C LEU A 75 -10.06 -44.76 -14.76
N ALA A 76 -9.30 -43.67 -14.75
CA ALA A 76 -9.60 -42.44 -14.03
C ALA A 76 -9.85 -41.30 -15.03
N PHE A 77 -11.03 -40.68 -14.94
CA PHE A 77 -11.48 -39.68 -15.90
C PHE A 77 -12.66 -38.84 -15.41
N ASP A 78 -12.83 -37.63 -15.98
CA ASP A 78 -14.07 -36.87 -15.88
C ASP A 78 -15.18 -37.54 -16.73
N ARG A 79 -16.26 -37.92 -16.05
CA ARG A 79 -17.36 -38.67 -16.65
C ARG A 79 -18.06 -37.89 -17.76
N ASP A 80 -18.39 -36.64 -17.52
CA ASP A 80 -19.20 -35.85 -18.46
C ASP A 80 -18.43 -35.59 -19.74
N ARG A 81 -17.12 -35.33 -19.63
CA ARG A 81 -16.21 -35.15 -20.77
C ARG A 81 -16.10 -36.43 -21.61
N VAL A 82 -15.91 -37.58 -20.97
CA VAL A 82 -15.79 -38.87 -21.68
C VAL A 82 -17.12 -39.32 -22.30
N GLU A 83 -18.26 -39.15 -21.60
CA GLU A 83 -19.58 -39.43 -22.16
C GLU A 83 -19.85 -38.57 -23.41
N GLN A 84 -19.48 -37.29 -23.39
CA GLN A 84 -19.63 -36.41 -24.55
C GLN A 84 -18.75 -36.86 -25.73
N ALA A 85 -17.48 -37.15 -25.49
CA ALA A 85 -16.53 -37.58 -26.54
C ALA A 85 -16.94 -38.90 -27.20
N LEU A 86 -17.44 -39.86 -26.42
CA LEU A 86 -17.95 -41.14 -26.94
C LEU A 86 -19.28 -41.00 -27.69
N GLY A 87 -20.01 -39.91 -27.43
CA GLY A 87 -21.27 -39.53 -28.04
C GLY A 87 -21.17 -38.64 -29.28
N ALA A 88 -19.97 -38.15 -29.61
CA ALA A 88 -19.74 -37.06 -30.59
C ALA A 88 -20.31 -37.29 -31.99
N SER A 89 -20.72 -38.50 -32.34
CA SER A 89 -21.44 -38.80 -33.60
C SER A 89 -22.89 -38.31 -33.63
N GLU A 90 -23.46 -37.90 -32.49
CA GLU A 90 -24.80 -37.32 -32.38
C GLU A 90 -24.74 -35.79 -32.46
N THR A 91 -25.69 -35.16 -33.15
CA THR A 91 -25.80 -33.69 -33.26
C THR A 91 -26.49 -33.02 -32.06
N ASP A 92 -27.10 -33.80 -31.18
CA ASP A 92 -27.82 -33.32 -30.00
C ASP A 92 -27.02 -33.70 -28.75
N ASP A 93 -26.71 -32.73 -27.88
CA ASP A 93 -25.83 -32.91 -26.72
C ASP A 93 -26.39 -33.89 -25.68
N GLU A 94 -27.71 -33.92 -25.48
CA GLU A 94 -28.32 -34.86 -24.53
C GLU A 94 -28.25 -36.29 -25.06
N ARG A 95 -28.57 -36.48 -26.35
CA ARG A 95 -28.49 -37.79 -27.02
C ARG A 95 -27.05 -38.28 -27.15
N ALA A 96 -26.10 -37.37 -27.39
CA ALA A 96 -24.67 -37.66 -27.37
C ALA A 96 -24.25 -38.24 -26.02
N ARG A 97 -24.58 -37.56 -24.92
CA ARG A 97 -24.27 -38.04 -23.56
C ARG A 97 -24.93 -39.38 -23.25
N GLU A 98 -26.21 -39.56 -23.59
CA GLU A 98 -26.92 -40.82 -23.35
C GLU A 98 -26.26 -42.00 -24.11
N ARG A 99 -25.87 -41.78 -25.37
CA ARG A 99 -25.18 -42.77 -26.18
C ARG A 99 -23.78 -43.08 -25.65
N GLY A 100 -23.01 -42.05 -25.29
CA GLY A 100 -21.68 -42.20 -24.69
C GLY A 100 -21.73 -42.95 -23.36
N ARG A 101 -22.71 -42.65 -22.51
CA ARG A 101 -23.00 -43.38 -21.27
C ARG A 101 -23.27 -44.86 -21.52
N ALA A 102 -24.17 -45.17 -22.45
CA ALA A 102 -24.49 -46.55 -22.81
C ALA A 102 -23.29 -47.29 -23.43
N TYR A 103 -22.37 -46.58 -24.10
CA TYR A 103 -21.13 -47.14 -24.60
C TYR A 103 -20.16 -47.47 -23.45
N LEU A 104 -19.98 -46.54 -22.52
CA LEU A 104 -19.11 -46.69 -21.36
C LEU A 104 -19.59 -47.82 -20.42
N GLU A 105 -20.90 -48.02 -20.27
CA GLU A 105 -21.50 -49.14 -19.51
C GLU A 105 -21.11 -50.52 -20.03
N LYS A 106 -20.82 -50.64 -21.34
CA LYS A 106 -20.43 -51.91 -21.95
C LYS A 106 -18.97 -52.29 -21.66
N ILE A 107 -18.17 -51.35 -21.15
CA ILE A 107 -16.72 -51.48 -21.02
C ILE A 107 -16.34 -51.46 -19.54
N VAL A 108 -16.90 -50.53 -18.78
CA VAL A 108 -16.62 -50.36 -17.35
C VAL A 108 -17.55 -51.27 -16.54
N GLN A 109 -17.00 -52.37 -16.03
CA GLN A 109 -17.74 -53.38 -15.26
C GLN A 109 -18.12 -52.92 -13.86
N SER A 110 -17.24 -52.15 -13.20
CA SER A 110 -17.46 -51.59 -11.87
C SER A 110 -17.13 -50.11 -11.89
N ARG A 111 -18.02 -49.28 -11.32
CA ARG A 111 -17.86 -47.83 -11.22
C ARG A 111 -17.68 -47.43 -9.77
N HIS A 112 -16.70 -46.58 -9.52
CA HIS A 112 -16.46 -45.98 -8.22
C HIS A 112 -16.42 -44.47 -8.40
N ASP A 113 -17.52 -43.80 -8.05
CA ASP A 113 -17.59 -42.35 -8.08
C ASP A 113 -16.84 -41.78 -6.87
N VAL A 114 -16.01 -40.76 -7.11
CA VAL A 114 -15.35 -40.02 -6.02
C VAL A 114 -16.42 -39.14 -5.37
N PRO A 115 -16.71 -39.31 -4.06
CA PRO A 115 -17.73 -38.51 -3.39
C PRO A 115 -17.31 -37.05 -3.33
N THR A 116 -18.29 -36.14 -3.38
CA THR A 116 -18.05 -34.72 -3.18
C THR A 116 -17.51 -34.46 -1.78
N LEU A 117 -16.50 -33.59 -1.68
CA LEU A 117 -15.95 -33.20 -0.39
C LEU A 117 -17.01 -32.44 0.41
N ARG A 118 -17.16 -32.81 1.69
CA ARG A 118 -17.93 -31.98 2.62
C ARG A 118 -17.19 -30.68 2.82
N VAL A 119 -17.94 -29.58 2.82
CA VAL A 119 -17.39 -28.23 2.96
C VAL A 119 -16.48 -28.08 4.19
N GLY A 120 -16.88 -28.62 5.35
CA GLY A 120 -16.03 -28.58 6.55
C GLY A 120 -14.70 -29.33 6.39
N THR A 121 -14.69 -30.46 5.67
CA THR A 121 -13.48 -31.21 5.37
C THR A 121 -12.58 -30.46 4.40
N ALA A 122 -13.15 -29.78 3.41
CA ALA A 122 -12.39 -28.97 2.45
C ALA A 122 -11.74 -27.76 3.14
N VAL A 123 -12.47 -27.09 4.03
CA VAL A 123 -11.94 -25.99 4.85
C VAL A 123 -10.80 -26.48 5.76
N HIS A 124 -11.01 -27.57 6.50
CA HIS A 124 -9.97 -28.15 7.36
C HIS A 124 -8.70 -28.48 6.58
N PHE A 125 -8.84 -29.18 5.45
CA PHE A 125 -7.71 -29.50 4.58
C PHE A 125 -7.03 -28.25 4.03
N THR A 126 -7.79 -27.21 3.67
CA THR A 126 -7.22 -25.94 3.20
C THR A 126 -6.37 -25.27 4.28
N VAL A 127 -6.87 -25.19 5.52
CA VAL A 127 -6.13 -24.62 6.65
C VAL A 127 -4.87 -25.44 6.95
N GLU A 128 -4.95 -26.77 6.88
CA GLU A 128 -3.79 -27.66 7.04
C GLU A 128 -2.70 -27.37 5.99
N GLN A 129 -3.08 -27.26 4.70
CA GLN A 129 -2.12 -26.96 3.64
C GLN A 129 -1.52 -25.55 3.77
N ILE A 130 -2.32 -24.56 4.18
CA ILE A 130 -1.84 -23.20 4.43
C ILE A 130 -0.82 -23.20 5.58
N ASN A 131 -1.15 -23.79 6.73
CA ASN A 131 -0.24 -23.83 7.88
C ASN A 131 1.08 -24.54 7.54
N ALA A 132 1.03 -25.62 6.74
CA ALA A 132 2.24 -26.28 6.24
C ALA A 132 3.10 -25.36 5.35
N ALA A 133 2.50 -24.43 4.61
CA ALA A 133 3.22 -23.45 3.80
C ALA A 133 3.78 -22.28 4.64
N LEU A 134 3.20 -21.99 5.80
CA LEU A 134 3.64 -20.93 6.72
C LEU A 134 4.79 -21.36 7.64
N GLU A 135 4.88 -22.66 7.97
CA GLU A 135 5.86 -23.23 8.91
C GLU A 135 7.33 -22.81 8.63
N PRO A 136 7.83 -22.81 7.37
CA PRO A 136 9.22 -22.42 7.08
C PRO A 136 9.57 -20.98 7.45
N TYR A 137 8.57 -20.10 7.54
CA TYR A 137 8.73 -18.67 7.82
C TYR A 137 8.55 -18.34 9.31
N ALA A 138 8.35 -19.36 10.16
CA ALA A 138 8.07 -19.20 11.60
C ALA A 138 6.87 -18.28 11.89
N LEU A 139 5.91 -18.21 10.97
CA LEU A 139 4.67 -17.45 11.12
C LEU A 139 3.69 -18.23 12.00
N GLU A 140 2.84 -17.51 12.72
CA GLU A 140 1.82 -18.13 13.57
C GLU A 140 0.84 -18.97 12.74
N ASN A 141 0.51 -20.15 13.26
CA ASN A 141 -0.50 -21.01 12.66
C ASN A 141 -1.87 -20.34 12.70
N ILE A 142 -2.59 -20.44 11.60
CA ILE A 142 -3.96 -19.96 11.50
C ILE A 142 -4.88 -21.06 12.03
N HIS A 143 -5.64 -20.73 13.07
CA HIS A 143 -6.68 -21.62 13.58
C HIS A 143 -7.92 -21.58 12.66
N GLU A 144 -8.68 -22.68 12.63
CA GLU A 144 -9.89 -22.76 11.80
C GLU A 144 -10.94 -21.69 12.13
N THR A 145 -11.10 -21.34 13.41
CA THR A 145 -12.02 -20.28 13.84
C THR A 145 -11.60 -18.93 13.27
N ASP A 146 -10.31 -18.67 13.27
CA ASP A 146 -9.70 -17.43 12.79
C ASP A 146 -9.80 -17.38 11.27
N TRP A 147 -9.50 -18.48 10.58
CA TRP A 147 -9.77 -18.63 9.15
C TRP A 147 -11.24 -18.38 8.81
N GLN A 148 -12.18 -18.97 9.55
CA GLN A 148 -13.61 -18.79 9.30
C GLN A 148 -14.07 -17.34 9.46
N ASN A 149 -13.55 -16.65 10.48
CA ASN A 149 -13.85 -15.25 10.75
C ASN A 149 -13.16 -14.30 9.75
N MET A 150 -11.97 -14.65 9.29
CA MET A 150 -11.16 -13.80 8.41
C MET A 150 -11.53 -13.93 6.94
N LEU A 151 -11.60 -15.15 6.41
CA LEU A 151 -11.72 -15.44 4.98
C LEU A 151 -12.73 -16.56 4.68
N GLY A 152 -13.09 -17.38 5.67
CA GLY A 152 -13.84 -18.61 5.43
C GLY A 152 -15.24 -18.36 4.90
N LEU A 153 -15.93 -17.28 5.28
CA LEU A 153 -17.21 -16.94 4.65
C LEU A 153 -17.08 -16.66 3.13
N ALA A 154 -15.94 -16.10 2.71
CA ALA A 154 -15.68 -15.81 1.30
C ALA A 154 -15.12 -17.03 0.56
N LEU A 155 -14.23 -17.81 1.16
CA LEU A 155 -13.51 -18.90 0.48
C LEU A 155 -14.19 -20.28 0.60
N ARG A 156 -15.22 -20.42 1.44
CA ARG A 156 -15.90 -21.70 1.75
C ARG A 156 -16.43 -22.43 0.52
N HIS A 157 -16.92 -21.68 -0.47
CA HIS A 157 -17.47 -22.25 -1.71
C HIS A 157 -16.50 -22.18 -2.89
N MET A 158 -15.33 -21.57 -2.71
CA MET A 158 -14.29 -21.49 -3.74
C MET A 158 -13.25 -22.62 -3.62
N THR A 159 -13.07 -23.18 -2.42
CA THR A 159 -12.16 -24.30 -2.13
C THR A 159 -12.91 -25.64 -2.15
N THR A 160 -13.43 -26.00 -3.33
CA THR A 160 -14.27 -27.21 -3.45
C THR A 160 -13.46 -28.50 -3.61
N THR A 161 -12.20 -28.40 -4.03
CA THR A 161 -11.32 -29.55 -4.25
C THR A 161 -10.00 -29.46 -3.46
N PRO A 162 -9.35 -30.59 -3.12
CA PRO A 162 -8.00 -30.60 -2.57
C PRO A 162 -6.97 -29.90 -3.46
N ARG A 163 -7.22 -29.85 -4.78
CA ARG A 163 -6.36 -29.16 -5.74
C ARG A 163 -6.41 -27.65 -5.53
N ASP A 164 -7.56 -27.08 -5.22
CA ASP A 164 -7.70 -25.64 -4.95
C ASP A 164 -6.91 -25.25 -3.70
N ALA A 165 -7.08 -26.00 -2.61
CA ALA A 165 -6.32 -25.84 -1.38
C ALA A 165 -4.80 -25.84 -1.61
N LYS A 166 -4.30 -26.84 -2.35
CA LYS A 166 -2.87 -26.94 -2.68
C LYS A 166 -2.39 -25.81 -3.57
N ARG A 167 -3.20 -25.33 -4.52
CA ARG A 167 -2.81 -24.23 -5.40
C ARG A 167 -2.63 -22.92 -4.63
N ILE A 168 -3.51 -22.63 -3.66
CA ILE A 168 -3.36 -21.47 -2.77
C ILE A 168 -2.12 -21.65 -1.90
N ALA A 169 -1.98 -22.79 -1.22
CA ALA A 169 -0.83 -23.04 -0.35
C ALA A 169 0.51 -22.93 -1.10
N ASN A 170 0.60 -23.46 -2.33
CA ASN A 170 1.80 -23.40 -3.16
C ASN A 170 2.12 -21.99 -3.68
N SER A 171 1.18 -21.05 -3.64
CA SER A 171 1.40 -19.68 -4.10
C SER A 171 1.94 -18.77 -2.99
N LEU A 172 1.76 -19.15 -1.73
CA LEU A 172 2.13 -18.36 -0.56
C LEU A 172 3.64 -18.15 -0.36
N PRO A 173 4.53 -19.15 -0.52
CA PRO A 173 5.95 -18.95 -0.25
C PRO A 173 6.55 -17.75 -0.99
N ALA A 174 6.30 -17.66 -2.30
CA ALA A 174 6.75 -16.54 -3.11
C ALA A 174 6.10 -15.21 -2.69
N ALA A 175 4.81 -15.23 -2.34
CA ALA A 175 4.11 -14.03 -1.90
C ALA A 175 4.65 -13.51 -0.55
N ILE A 176 4.99 -14.41 0.38
CA ILE A 176 5.57 -14.08 1.68
C ILE A 176 6.97 -13.51 1.51
N GLU A 177 7.80 -14.11 0.66
CA GLU A 177 9.16 -13.60 0.39
C GLU A 177 9.16 -12.19 -0.20
N ILE A 178 8.16 -11.84 -1.00
CA ILE A 178 8.07 -10.53 -1.66
C ILE A 178 7.36 -9.49 -0.78
N HIS A 179 6.29 -9.88 -0.08
CA HIS A 179 5.36 -8.94 0.56
C HIS A 179 5.17 -9.15 2.07
N GLY A 180 5.71 -10.22 2.66
CA GLY A 180 5.38 -10.64 4.03
C GLY A 180 5.68 -9.62 5.11
N ASP A 181 6.68 -8.75 4.89
CA ASP A 181 7.04 -7.70 5.84
C ASP A 181 6.13 -6.47 5.73
N GLU A 182 5.54 -6.23 4.55
CA GLU A 182 4.84 -4.99 4.20
C GLU A 182 3.31 -5.15 4.08
N VAL A 183 2.81 -6.38 4.00
CA VAL A 183 1.38 -6.69 3.85
C VAL A 183 0.94 -7.65 4.94
N ALA A 184 -0.19 -7.36 5.58
CA ALA A 184 -0.79 -8.23 6.59
C ALA A 184 -0.95 -9.65 6.05
N LEU A 185 -0.53 -10.67 6.81
CA LEU A 185 -0.62 -12.06 6.38
C LEU A 185 -2.04 -12.47 5.96
N VAL A 186 -3.06 -12.00 6.71
CA VAL A 186 -4.47 -12.25 6.38
C VAL A 186 -4.87 -11.70 5.02
N ASP A 187 -4.40 -10.50 4.68
CA ASP A 187 -4.75 -9.86 3.41
C ASP A 187 -3.95 -10.49 2.28
N LEU A 188 -2.67 -10.83 2.51
CA LEU A 188 -1.84 -11.58 1.57
C LEU A 188 -2.48 -12.93 1.20
N LEU A 189 -2.99 -13.67 2.19
CA LEU A 189 -3.73 -14.91 1.97
C LEU A 189 -4.99 -14.69 1.13
N GLY A 190 -5.77 -13.65 1.43
CA GLY A 190 -6.96 -13.31 0.65
C GLY A 190 -6.63 -12.90 -0.78
N LEU A 191 -5.57 -12.13 -0.98
CA LEU A 191 -5.08 -11.71 -2.29
C LEU A 191 -4.56 -12.89 -3.11
N GLU A 192 -3.86 -13.83 -2.48
CA GLU A 192 -3.37 -15.06 -3.12
C GLU A 192 -4.52 -16.02 -3.47
N ALA A 193 -5.51 -16.15 -2.60
CA ALA A 193 -6.74 -16.88 -2.91
C ALA A 193 -7.47 -16.26 -4.11
N LEU A 194 -7.59 -14.92 -4.13
CA LEU A 194 -8.16 -14.19 -5.27
C LEU A 194 -7.34 -14.43 -6.56
N ARG A 195 -6.00 -14.35 -6.49
CA ARG A 195 -5.10 -14.56 -7.63
C ARG A 195 -5.22 -15.96 -8.22
N VAL A 196 -5.36 -16.98 -7.37
CA VAL A 196 -5.38 -18.39 -7.77
C VAL A 196 -6.76 -18.85 -8.26
N LEU A 197 -7.83 -18.42 -7.57
CA LEU A 197 -9.20 -18.88 -7.82
C LEU A 197 -9.95 -17.94 -8.78
N GLU A 198 -9.64 -16.65 -8.77
CA GLU A 198 -10.31 -15.58 -9.52
C GLU A 198 -9.31 -14.68 -10.27
N PRO A 199 -8.48 -15.26 -11.16
CA PRO A 199 -7.37 -14.56 -11.79
C PRO A 199 -7.79 -13.32 -12.60
N ASP A 200 -8.97 -13.35 -13.23
CA ASP A 200 -9.47 -12.23 -14.02
C ASP A 200 -9.90 -11.03 -13.16
N VAL A 201 -10.36 -11.30 -11.93
CA VAL A 201 -10.71 -10.25 -10.96
C VAL A 201 -9.44 -9.68 -10.34
N HIS A 202 -8.48 -10.54 -9.98
CA HIS A 202 -7.16 -10.11 -9.51
C HIS A 202 -6.46 -9.22 -10.54
N ALA A 203 -6.46 -9.61 -11.83
CA ALA A 203 -5.87 -8.83 -12.92
C ALA A 203 -6.56 -7.47 -13.13
N ALA A 204 -7.79 -7.29 -12.64
CA ALA A 204 -8.51 -6.02 -12.70
C ALA A 204 -8.15 -5.06 -11.56
N LEU A 205 -7.55 -5.53 -10.45
CA LEU A 205 -7.25 -4.72 -9.27
C LEU A 205 -6.49 -3.42 -9.59
N PRO A 206 -5.41 -3.41 -10.40
CA PRO A 206 -4.70 -2.16 -10.72
C PRO A 206 -5.58 -1.10 -11.37
N ARG A 207 -6.61 -1.51 -12.13
CA ARG A 207 -7.51 -0.60 -12.85
C ARG A 207 -8.59 0.01 -11.96
N ILE A 208 -8.77 -0.52 -10.76
CA ILE A 208 -9.78 -0.06 -9.79
C ILE A 208 -9.17 0.30 -8.44
N ALA A 209 -7.84 0.29 -8.31
CA ALA A 209 -7.12 0.51 -7.04
C ALA A 209 -7.54 1.81 -6.34
N ASP A 210 -7.66 2.89 -7.10
CA ASP A 210 -8.13 4.20 -6.63
C ASP A 210 -9.51 4.16 -5.94
N VAL A 211 -10.38 3.24 -6.35
CA VAL A 211 -11.70 3.00 -5.72
C VAL A 211 -11.58 2.09 -4.50
N LEU A 212 -10.67 1.11 -4.54
CA LEU A 212 -10.47 0.13 -3.48
C LEU A 212 -9.95 0.76 -2.18
N VAL A 213 -9.17 1.84 -2.29
CA VAL A 213 -8.49 2.51 -1.17
C VAL A 213 -8.83 4.00 -1.01
N GLU A 214 -9.75 4.53 -1.84
CA GLU A 214 -10.14 5.96 -1.88
C GLU A 214 -8.94 6.93 -2.01
N ASP A 215 -7.98 6.57 -2.88
CA ASP A 215 -6.74 7.30 -3.09
C ASP A 215 -6.89 8.32 -4.24
N ARG A 216 -7.78 9.31 -4.04
CA ARG A 216 -8.06 10.36 -5.04
C ARG A 216 -8.28 11.73 -4.41
N LEU A 217 -7.65 12.76 -4.99
CA LEU A 217 -7.98 14.15 -4.72
C LEU A 217 -9.38 14.48 -5.29
N VAL A 218 -10.34 14.74 -4.40
CA VAL A 218 -11.71 15.10 -4.78
C VAL A 218 -11.81 16.63 -4.90
N ILE A 219 -11.74 17.15 -6.13
CA ILE A 219 -11.91 18.58 -6.41
C ILE A 219 -13.23 18.82 -7.15
N GLY A 220 -14.28 19.19 -6.40
CA GLY A 220 -15.59 19.55 -6.95
C GLY A 220 -16.34 18.40 -7.67
N GLY A 221 -17.63 18.59 -7.98
CA GLY A 221 -18.47 17.64 -8.72
C GLY A 221 -19.51 16.89 -7.87
N ASP A 222 -20.43 16.19 -8.53
CA ASP A 222 -21.56 15.48 -7.90
C ASP A 222 -21.08 14.17 -7.25
N GLU A 223 -21.17 14.11 -5.92
CA GLU A 223 -20.84 12.93 -5.10
C GLU A 223 -21.66 11.70 -5.52
N GLN A 224 -22.91 11.90 -5.93
CA GLN A 224 -23.80 10.82 -6.33
C GLN A 224 -23.36 10.18 -7.66
N GLN A 225 -22.90 11.00 -8.61
CA GLN A 225 -22.38 10.53 -9.88
C GLN A 225 -21.09 9.72 -9.68
N ARG A 226 -20.19 10.18 -8.81
CA ARG A 226 -18.95 9.46 -8.46
C ARG A 226 -19.22 8.09 -7.86
N ARG A 227 -20.08 8.03 -6.82
CA ARG A 227 -20.48 6.77 -6.19
C ARG A 227 -21.06 5.77 -7.20
N THR A 228 -21.82 6.28 -8.18
CA THR A 228 -22.38 5.44 -9.24
C THR A 228 -21.27 4.86 -10.14
N GLN A 229 -20.30 5.68 -10.57
CA GLN A 229 -19.17 5.23 -11.38
C GLN A 229 -18.27 4.24 -10.65
N ASP A 230 -17.96 4.50 -9.38
CA ASP A 230 -17.15 3.62 -8.55
C ASP A 230 -17.81 2.24 -8.40
N ARG A 231 -19.12 2.23 -8.15
CA ARG A 231 -19.92 0.99 -8.11
C ARG A 231 -19.88 0.24 -9.43
N GLU A 232 -20.03 0.92 -10.56
CA GLU A 232 -19.98 0.31 -11.90
C GLU A 232 -18.62 -0.32 -12.19
N ARG A 233 -17.52 0.33 -11.82
CA ARG A 233 -16.16 -0.18 -12.02
C ARG A 233 -15.90 -1.45 -11.20
N VAL A 234 -16.29 -1.45 -9.92
CA VAL A 234 -16.15 -2.64 -9.06
C VAL A 234 -17.07 -3.77 -9.55
N GLN A 235 -18.30 -3.45 -9.96
CA GLN A 235 -19.23 -4.45 -10.50
C GLN A 235 -18.71 -5.07 -11.80
N ALA A 236 -18.15 -4.27 -12.71
CA ALA A 236 -17.56 -4.77 -13.94
C ALA A 236 -16.39 -5.72 -13.69
N ALA A 237 -15.61 -5.52 -12.61
CA ALA A 237 -14.58 -6.48 -12.20
C ALA A 237 -15.21 -7.80 -11.74
N LEU A 238 -16.26 -7.73 -10.92
CA LEU A 238 -16.99 -8.90 -10.40
C LEU A 238 -17.72 -9.72 -11.47
N GLU A 239 -18.14 -9.12 -12.58
CA GLU A 239 -18.75 -9.85 -13.71
C GLU A 239 -17.82 -10.89 -14.35
N ARG A 240 -16.50 -10.79 -14.10
CA ARG A 240 -15.50 -11.76 -14.55
C ARG A 240 -15.27 -12.90 -13.55
N ALA A 241 -15.88 -12.84 -12.38
CA ALA A 241 -15.69 -13.84 -11.33
C ALA A 241 -16.37 -15.17 -11.69
N ARG A 242 -15.69 -16.27 -11.39
CA ARG A 242 -16.27 -17.62 -11.42
C ARG A 242 -17.24 -17.83 -10.26
N HIS A 243 -16.97 -17.20 -9.11
CA HIS A 243 -17.79 -17.21 -7.90
C HIS A 243 -18.13 -15.76 -7.49
N PRO A 244 -19.12 -15.10 -8.13
CA PRO A 244 -19.36 -13.66 -7.94
C PRO A 244 -19.66 -13.23 -6.50
N ASP A 245 -20.48 -14.01 -5.78
CA ASP A 245 -20.91 -13.67 -4.42
C ASP A 245 -19.76 -13.81 -3.42
N GLU A 246 -19.02 -14.92 -3.51
CA GLU A 246 -17.83 -15.19 -2.72
C GLU A 246 -16.71 -14.17 -2.99
N THR A 247 -16.47 -13.87 -4.27
CA THR A 247 -15.46 -12.89 -4.68
C THR A 247 -15.81 -11.50 -4.20
N ARG A 248 -17.09 -11.13 -4.24
CA ARG A 248 -17.60 -9.89 -3.68
C ARG A 248 -17.38 -9.82 -2.16
N ALA A 249 -17.64 -10.91 -1.44
CA ALA A 249 -17.40 -10.98 -0.01
C ALA A 249 -15.90 -10.82 0.30
N LEU A 250 -15.02 -11.50 -0.45
CA LEU A 250 -13.57 -11.41 -0.31
C LEU A 250 -13.06 -9.99 -0.57
N LEU A 251 -13.45 -9.38 -1.69
CA LEU A 251 -13.08 -8.01 -2.01
C LEU A 251 -13.58 -7.02 -0.96
N GLY A 252 -14.79 -7.21 -0.43
CA GLY A 252 -15.32 -6.35 0.62
C GLY A 252 -14.58 -6.49 1.96
N GLN A 253 -14.00 -7.67 2.23
CA GLN A 253 -13.15 -7.90 3.41
C GLN A 253 -11.74 -7.30 3.24
N LEU A 254 -11.15 -7.43 2.06
CA LEU A 254 -9.82 -6.87 1.77
C LEU A 254 -9.87 -5.34 1.64
N PHE A 255 -10.95 -4.82 1.05
CA PHE A 255 -11.11 -3.40 0.70
C PHE A 255 -12.43 -2.86 1.24
N PRO A 256 -12.44 -2.28 2.46
CA PRO A 256 -13.65 -1.72 3.06
C PRO A 256 -14.36 -0.68 2.18
N LYS A 257 -13.61 0.11 1.40
CA LYS A 257 -14.16 1.11 0.47
C LYS A 257 -14.87 0.47 -0.72
N ALA A 258 -14.38 -0.66 -1.22
CA ALA A 258 -15.07 -1.45 -2.24
C ALA A 258 -16.42 -1.96 -1.72
N ASN A 259 -16.46 -2.43 -0.46
CA ASN A 259 -17.72 -2.85 0.17
C ASN A 259 -18.72 -1.68 0.26
N GLN A 260 -18.27 -0.49 0.64
CA GLN A 260 -19.09 0.72 0.69
C GLN A 260 -19.62 1.11 -0.70
N ALA A 261 -18.78 1.10 -1.73
CA ALA A 261 -19.18 1.39 -3.11
C ALA A 261 -20.28 0.42 -3.61
N LEU A 262 -20.22 -0.83 -3.15
CA LEU A 262 -21.18 -1.87 -3.48
C LEU A 262 -22.47 -1.83 -2.63
N GLY A 263 -22.63 -0.85 -1.74
CA GLY A 263 -23.82 -0.69 -0.88
C GLY A 263 -23.80 -1.56 0.39
N GLY A 264 -22.65 -2.14 0.73
CA GLY A 264 -22.44 -2.85 1.99
C GLY A 264 -22.27 -1.88 3.17
N ALA A 265 -22.58 -2.37 4.38
CA ALA A 265 -22.25 -1.63 5.59
C ALA A 265 -20.72 -1.53 5.73
N GLY A 266 -20.20 -0.35 6.06
CA GLY A 266 -18.79 -0.20 6.41
C GLY A 266 -18.42 -1.11 7.58
N ARG A 267 -17.14 -1.52 7.66
CA ARG A 267 -16.64 -2.25 8.83
C ARG A 267 -16.91 -1.40 10.07
N ALA A 268 -17.70 -1.91 11.01
CA ALA A 268 -17.78 -1.32 12.33
C ALA A 268 -16.54 -1.79 13.12
N HIS A 269 -15.86 -0.86 13.79
CA HIS A 269 -14.92 -1.08 14.91
C HIS A 269 -13.40 -1.14 14.65
N GLN A 270 -12.88 -0.94 13.44
CA GLN A 270 -11.43 -0.68 13.25
C GLN A 270 -11.19 0.78 12.88
N THR A 271 -10.20 1.40 13.54
CA THR A 271 -9.74 2.75 13.19
C THR A 271 -8.72 2.67 12.07
N ASP A 272 -8.68 3.65 11.17
CA ASP A 272 -7.69 3.70 10.08
C ASP A 272 -6.25 3.48 10.57
N ARG A 273 -5.90 3.99 11.76
CA ARG A 273 -4.58 3.77 12.38
C ARG A 273 -4.27 2.31 12.66
N GLN A 274 -5.24 1.56 13.18
CA GLN A 274 -5.07 0.14 13.43
C GLN A 274 -4.86 -0.61 12.12
N GLU A 275 -5.62 -0.28 11.06
CA GLU A 275 -5.45 -0.90 9.75
C GLU A 275 -4.07 -0.58 9.13
N ARG A 276 -3.56 0.65 9.31
CA ARG A 276 -2.19 1.00 8.91
C ARG A 276 -1.13 0.21 9.69
N ARG A 277 -1.29 0.10 11.02
CA ARG A 277 -0.37 -0.66 11.87
C ARG A 277 -0.36 -2.14 11.54
N GLU A 278 -1.52 -2.71 11.26
CA GLU A 278 -1.68 -4.11 10.84
C GLU A 278 -1.22 -4.35 9.40
N LYS A 279 -0.84 -3.30 8.65
CA LYS A 279 -0.39 -3.37 7.26
C LYS A 279 -1.49 -3.91 6.33
N ARG A 280 -2.72 -3.46 6.55
CA ARG A 280 -3.89 -3.92 5.77
C ARG A 280 -3.85 -3.39 4.34
N VAL A 281 -4.17 -4.24 3.37
CA VAL A 281 -4.17 -3.89 1.94
C VAL A 281 -5.26 -2.87 1.59
N GLY A 282 -6.26 -2.68 2.46
CA GLY A 282 -7.23 -1.59 2.35
C GLY A 282 -6.61 -0.18 2.45
N GLN A 283 -5.34 -0.08 2.84
CA GLN A 283 -4.60 1.18 2.88
C GLN A 283 -3.85 1.41 1.56
N ALA A 284 -3.94 2.62 1.01
CA ALA A 284 -3.36 2.95 -0.28
C ALA A 284 -1.86 2.62 -0.43
N PRO A 285 -0.99 2.95 0.54
CA PRO A 285 0.43 2.62 0.45
C PRO A 285 0.68 1.11 0.39
N VAL A 286 -0.07 0.32 1.18
CA VAL A 286 0.09 -1.14 1.25
C VAL A 286 -0.37 -1.80 -0.05
N LEU A 287 -1.50 -1.35 -0.63
CA LEU A 287 -1.94 -1.85 -1.92
C LEU A 287 -0.92 -1.57 -3.03
N ARG A 288 -0.29 -0.39 -3.03
CA ARG A 288 0.76 -0.05 -4.01
C ARG A 288 1.96 -0.98 -3.88
N VAL A 289 2.42 -1.25 -2.66
CA VAL A 289 3.52 -2.20 -2.41
C VAL A 289 3.16 -3.59 -2.92
N TYR A 290 1.93 -4.06 -2.69
CA TYR A 290 1.47 -5.34 -3.24
C TYR A 290 1.46 -5.36 -4.78
N LEU A 291 0.92 -4.32 -5.42
CA LEU A 291 0.77 -4.28 -6.88
C LEU A 291 2.10 -4.09 -7.63
N HIS A 292 3.06 -3.39 -7.02
CA HIS A 292 4.32 -3.02 -7.66
C HIS A 292 5.53 -3.80 -7.16
N ALA A 293 5.40 -4.54 -6.04
CA ALA A 293 6.50 -5.23 -5.38
C ALA A 293 7.70 -4.32 -5.08
N ALA A 294 7.42 -3.05 -4.78
CA ALA A 294 8.42 -2.03 -4.47
C ALA A 294 7.85 -1.04 -3.46
N LEU A 295 8.73 -0.53 -2.60
CA LEU A 295 8.49 0.68 -1.82
C LEU A 295 8.75 1.89 -2.71
N ASP A 296 8.10 3.01 -2.41
CA ASP A 296 8.51 4.30 -2.97
C ASP A 296 9.96 4.58 -2.51
N ASP A 297 10.79 5.23 -3.35
CA ASP A 297 12.23 5.44 -3.08
C ASP A 297 12.51 6.14 -1.73
N ASP A 298 11.51 6.86 -1.23
CA ASP A 298 11.54 7.65 -0.01
C ASP A 298 10.86 6.98 1.21
N ALA A 299 10.21 5.82 1.03
CA ALA A 299 9.46 5.15 2.09
C ALA A 299 10.34 4.19 2.91
N LEU A 300 10.09 4.10 4.22
CA LEU A 300 10.76 3.12 5.07
C LEU A 300 10.04 1.77 5.04
N ALA A 301 10.81 0.68 5.12
CA ALA A 301 10.24 -0.65 5.30
C ALA A 301 9.46 -0.72 6.62
N ALA A 302 8.35 -1.44 6.66
CA ALA A 302 7.53 -1.54 7.87
C ALA A 302 8.31 -2.09 9.06
N GLY A 303 9.19 -3.07 8.84
CA GLY A 303 10.07 -3.58 9.88
C GLY A 303 11.06 -2.55 10.43
N GLN A 304 11.46 -1.53 9.66
CA GLN A 304 12.26 -0.41 10.16
C GLN A 304 11.41 0.51 11.05
N VAL A 305 10.18 0.83 10.63
CA VAL A 305 9.27 1.67 11.41
C VAL A 305 8.88 1.01 12.73
N GLU A 306 8.59 -0.29 12.73
CA GLU A 306 8.31 -1.06 13.96
C GLU A 306 9.51 -1.03 14.94
N ARG A 307 10.74 -1.15 14.42
CA ARG A 307 11.96 -1.00 15.24
C ARG A 307 12.08 0.41 15.83
N LEU A 308 11.88 1.46 15.03
CA LEU A 308 11.94 2.85 15.51
C LEU A 308 10.85 3.13 16.56
N ALA A 309 9.64 2.61 16.36
CA ALA A 309 8.57 2.70 17.37
C ALA A 309 8.97 2.04 18.70
N SER A 310 9.65 0.89 18.65
CA SER A 310 10.13 0.21 19.86
C SER A 310 11.19 1.00 20.64
N LEU A 311 11.90 1.91 19.97
CA LEU A 311 12.90 2.81 20.57
C LEU A 311 12.29 4.06 21.18
N ILE A 312 10.97 4.25 21.12
CA ILE A 312 10.35 5.49 21.62
C ILE A 312 10.50 5.70 23.13
N ASN A 313 10.90 4.67 23.88
CA ASN A 313 11.24 4.79 25.30
C ASN A 313 12.75 4.86 25.55
N ARG A 314 13.55 5.15 24.51
CA ARG A 314 15.01 5.26 24.52
C ARG A 314 15.44 6.47 23.69
N PRO A 315 15.29 7.70 24.22
CA PRO A 315 15.40 8.93 23.42
C PRO A 315 16.75 9.07 22.69
N GLU A 316 17.87 8.70 23.32
CA GLU A 316 19.19 8.80 22.69
C GLU A 316 19.41 7.78 21.55
N GLU A 317 18.90 6.55 21.69
CA GLU A 317 18.94 5.56 20.61
C GLU A 317 18.04 5.99 19.44
N LEU A 318 16.82 6.48 19.74
CA LEU A 318 15.89 7.01 18.74
C LEU A 318 16.49 8.21 17.99
N ARG A 319 17.11 9.15 18.72
CA ARG A 319 17.79 10.33 18.17
C ARG A 319 18.84 9.93 17.14
N HIS A 320 19.70 8.97 17.48
CA HIS A 320 20.74 8.50 16.58
C HIS A 320 20.13 7.90 15.31
N GLU A 321 19.20 6.97 15.44
CA GLU A 321 18.58 6.30 14.28
C GLU A 321 17.81 7.29 13.37
N LEU A 322 17.06 8.25 13.93
CA LEU A 322 16.37 9.27 13.15
C LEU A 322 17.33 10.23 12.43
N SER A 323 18.51 10.48 13.01
CA SER A 323 19.50 11.37 12.40
C SER A 323 20.11 10.81 11.10
N GLU A 324 20.19 9.49 10.97
CA GLU A 324 20.77 8.80 9.80
C GLU A 324 19.79 8.68 8.61
N LEU A 325 18.49 8.96 8.82
CA LEU A 325 17.48 8.91 7.76
C LEU A 325 17.61 10.08 6.78
N SER A 326 17.17 9.91 5.53
CA SER A 326 16.96 11.05 4.63
C SER A 326 15.77 11.90 5.08
N ASP A 327 15.66 13.13 4.59
CA ASP A 327 14.56 14.03 5.00
C ASP A 327 13.17 13.52 4.58
N ASN A 328 13.08 12.81 3.45
CA ASN A 328 11.83 12.19 3.01
C ASN A 328 11.47 10.95 3.86
N GLN A 329 12.46 10.12 4.20
CA GLN A 329 12.26 8.99 5.12
C GLN A 329 11.86 9.47 6.52
N LEU A 330 12.43 10.60 6.95
CA LEU A 330 12.08 11.26 8.20
C LEU A 330 10.61 11.71 8.20
N ALA A 331 10.14 12.29 7.10
CA ALA A 331 8.73 12.64 6.94
C ALA A 331 7.81 11.41 6.99
N ASP A 332 8.17 10.31 6.31
CA ASP A 332 7.40 9.05 6.32
C ASP A 332 7.29 8.47 7.74
N VAL A 333 8.42 8.38 8.46
CA VAL A 333 8.41 7.78 9.81
C VAL A 333 7.65 8.62 10.82
N ILE A 334 7.74 9.96 10.76
CA ILE A 334 7.02 10.83 11.69
C ILE A 334 5.50 10.66 11.55
N ASP A 335 4.99 10.49 10.33
CA ASP A 335 3.57 10.16 10.11
C ASP A 335 3.20 8.79 10.70
N ARG A 336 4.03 7.77 10.45
CA ARG A 336 3.73 6.39 10.85
C ARG A 336 3.92 6.13 12.34
N LEU A 337 4.78 6.87 13.03
CA LEU A 337 4.93 6.78 14.50
C LEU A 337 3.63 7.13 15.23
N LEU A 338 2.74 7.93 14.63
CA LEU A 338 1.40 8.22 15.18
C LEU A 338 0.49 6.99 15.27
N ASP A 339 0.84 5.87 14.64
CA ASP A 339 0.12 4.60 14.73
C ASP A 339 0.53 3.75 15.93
N TYR A 340 1.66 4.07 16.58
CA TYR A 340 2.22 3.30 17.70
C TYR A 340 2.04 4.00 19.05
N THR A 341 1.02 4.87 19.17
CA THR A 341 0.83 5.71 20.37
C THR A 341 0.52 4.92 21.64
N ASP A 342 0.15 3.64 21.51
CA ASP A 342 -0.03 2.71 22.62
C ASP A 342 1.29 2.30 23.30
N GLN A 343 2.43 2.46 22.60
CA GLN A 343 3.76 2.20 23.15
C GLN A 343 4.35 3.39 23.92
N PHE A 344 3.68 4.54 23.88
CA PHE A 344 4.23 5.77 24.42
C PHE A 344 4.01 5.80 25.93
N HIS A 345 5.07 6.05 26.69
CA HIS A 345 5.01 6.17 28.14
C HIS A 345 5.26 7.61 28.62
N PRO A 346 4.53 8.09 29.65
CA PRO A 346 4.69 9.46 30.15
C PRO A 346 6.11 9.81 30.60
N ASN A 347 6.85 8.83 31.14
CA ASN A 347 8.17 9.04 31.75
C ASN A 347 9.19 9.61 30.75
N GLU A 348 9.19 9.12 29.51
CA GLU A 348 10.15 9.51 28.47
C GLU A 348 9.57 10.53 27.48
N ALA A 349 8.29 10.89 27.63
CA ALA A 349 7.58 11.70 26.65
C ALA A 349 8.20 13.08 26.41
N VAL A 350 8.76 13.72 27.45
CA VAL A 350 9.49 15.01 27.34
C VAL A 350 10.76 14.83 26.51
N ALA A 351 11.61 13.86 26.88
CA ALA A 351 12.87 13.61 26.17
C ALA A 351 12.65 13.23 24.70
N VAL A 352 11.64 12.41 24.41
CA VAL A 352 11.28 12.04 23.04
C VAL A 352 10.71 13.24 22.27
N ALA A 353 9.88 14.05 22.91
CA ALA A 353 9.36 15.26 22.27
C ALA A 353 10.47 16.25 21.93
N GLN A 354 11.53 16.35 22.75
CA GLN A 354 12.73 17.13 22.40
C GLN A 354 13.41 16.58 21.14
N VAL A 355 13.69 15.26 21.10
CA VAL A 355 14.28 14.60 19.92
C VAL A 355 13.45 14.89 18.67
N VAL A 356 12.12 14.77 18.75
CA VAL A 356 11.21 15.02 17.63
C VAL A 356 11.21 16.49 17.22
N LEU A 357 11.21 17.43 18.16
CA LEU A 357 11.22 18.87 17.86
C LEU A 357 12.53 19.34 17.21
N GLU A 358 13.66 18.73 17.56
CA GLU A 358 14.97 19.03 16.95
C GLU A 358 15.03 18.64 15.46
N LEU A 359 14.13 17.77 15.02
CA LEU A 359 14.03 17.32 13.64
C LEU A 359 13.18 18.25 12.77
N GLU A 360 12.47 19.23 13.36
CA GLU A 360 11.62 20.18 12.62
C GLU A 360 12.34 20.89 11.46
N PRO A 361 13.60 21.37 11.58
CA PRO A 361 14.29 22.05 10.47
C PRO A 361 14.50 21.17 9.23
N ARG A 362 14.56 19.85 9.42
CA ARG A 362 14.79 18.88 8.35
C ARG A 362 13.50 18.48 7.64
N LEU A 363 12.36 18.68 8.29
CA LEU A 363 11.05 18.41 7.71
C LEU A 363 10.66 19.59 6.82
N ALA A 364 11.03 19.50 5.54
CA ALA A 364 10.68 20.50 4.55
C ALA A 364 9.21 20.91 4.66
N THR A 365 8.95 22.21 4.54
CA THR A 365 7.61 22.77 4.32
C THR A 365 7.16 22.30 2.93
N GLY A 366 6.65 21.06 2.88
CA GLY A 366 6.38 20.34 1.65
C GLY A 366 5.33 21.02 0.76
N GLU A 367 5.17 20.44 -0.43
CA GLU A 367 4.12 20.82 -1.38
C GLU A 367 2.76 20.97 -0.68
N SER A 368 1.98 21.94 -1.14
CA SER A 368 0.69 22.28 -0.56
C SER A 368 -0.16 21.02 -0.29
N PRO A 369 -0.78 20.87 0.90
CA PRO A 369 -1.68 19.75 1.18
C PRO A 369 -2.83 19.62 0.17
N PHE A 370 -3.15 20.70 -0.54
CA PHE A 370 -4.10 20.71 -1.65
C PHE A 370 -3.64 19.92 -2.89
N LEU A 371 -2.33 19.75 -3.09
CA LEU A 371 -1.75 19.03 -4.24
C LEU A 371 -1.43 17.58 -3.91
N THR A 372 -0.98 17.31 -2.68
CA THR A 372 -0.55 15.97 -2.27
C THR A 372 -1.65 15.17 -1.60
N GLY A 373 -2.72 15.83 -1.12
CA GLY A 373 -3.76 15.21 -0.30
C GLY A 373 -3.27 14.75 1.08
N LYS A 374 -2.00 15.01 1.43
CA LYS A 374 -1.37 14.65 2.71
C LYS A 374 -1.11 15.91 3.54
N ALA A 375 -1.22 15.77 4.86
CA ALA A 375 -0.83 16.85 5.77
C ALA A 375 0.69 17.11 5.65
N PRO A 376 1.15 18.36 5.79
CA PRO A 376 2.58 18.67 5.78
C PRO A 376 3.34 17.90 6.88
N PRO A 377 4.59 17.48 6.64
CA PRO A 377 5.41 16.77 7.62
C PRO A 377 5.54 17.52 8.95
N THR A 378 5.67 18.84 8.89
CA THR A 378 5.72 19.71 10.09
C THR A 378 4.44 19.64 10.92
N TRP A 379 3.27 19.38 10.31
CA TRP A 379 2.01 19.22 11.06
C TRP A 379 1.96 17.86 11.75
N GLN A 380 2.42 16.80 11.07
CA GLN A 380 2.52 15.46 11.64
C GLN A 380 3.46 15.42 12.83
N LEU A 381 4.61 16.10 12.73
CA LEU A 381 5.53 16.32 13.86
C LEU A 381 4.82 16.95 15.05
N LYS A 382 4.08 18.06 14.82
CA LYS A 382 3.34 18.75 15.88
C LYS A 382 2.27 17.87 16.51
N TRP A 383 1.60 17.03 15.73
CA TRP A 383 0.65 16.05 16.25
C TRP A 383 1.33 14.98 17.11
N LEU A 384 2.52 14.52 16.72
CA LEU A 384 3.30 13.54 17.46
C LEU A 384 3.72 14.09 18.82
N VAL A 385 4.25 15.32 18.85
CA VAL A 385 4.61 16.03 20.10
C VAL A 385 3.40 16.20 21.01
N LYS A 386 2.26 16.68 20.48
CA LYS A 386 1.02 16.78 21.26
C LYS A 386 0.57 15.44 21.83
N ARG A 387 0.72 14.36 21.05
CA ARG A 387 0.31 13.02 21.44
C ARG A 387 1.20 12.44 22.54
N LEU A 388 2.51 12.68 22.46
CA LEU A 388 3.48 12.31 23.51
C LEU A 388 3.10 12.97 24.84
N ILE A 389 2.83 14.28 24.85
CA ILE A 389 2.41 14.98 26.09
C ILE A 389 1.08 14.45 26.62
N LYS A 390 0.12 14.12 25.73
CA LYS A 390 -1.18 13.55 26.12
C LYS A 390 -1.12 12.11 26.65
N THR A 391 0.04 11.46 26.67
CA THR A 391 0.18 10.15 27.35
C THR A 391 0.04 10.28 28.86
N GLU A 392 0.45 11.42 29.42
CA GLU A 392 0.25 11.75 30.82
C GLU A 392 -1.23 12.09 31.05
N PRO A 393 -1.96 11.38 31.94
CA PRO A 393 -3.36 11.68 32.22
C PRO A 393 -3.58 12.96 33.04
N ASP A 394 -2.62 13.38 33.89
CA ASP A 394 -2.79 14.53 34.78
C ASP A 394 -2.46 15.85 34.09
N ARG A 395 -3.46 16.73 33.94
CA ARG A 395 -3.29 18.01 33.22
C ARG A 395 -2.26 18.95 33.86
N PRO A 396 -2.20 19.14 35.19
CA PRO A 396 -1.11 19.86 35.85
C PRO A 396 0.28 19.30 35.50
N ARG A 397 0.46 17.97 35.50
CA ARG A 397 1.72 17.35 35.08
C ARG A 397 2.00 17.59 33.59
N GLN A 398 1.01 17.54 32.71
CA GLN A 398 1.18 17.91 31.30
C GLN A 398 1.70 19.36 31.16
N THR A 399 1.16 20.31 31.93
CA THR A 399 1.65 21.70 31.92
C THR A 399 3.11 21.80 32.41
N GLU A 400 3.49 21.01 33.41
CA GLU A 400 4.88 20.93 33.89
C GLU A 400 5.81 20.37 32.81
N MET A 401 5.42 19.28 32.14
CA MET A 401 6.16 18.70 31.02
C MET A 401 6.36 19.69 29.87
N VAL A 402 5.35 20.50 29.53
CA VAL A 402 5.49 21.55 28.50
C VAL A 402 6.45 22.65 28.95
N ARG A 403 6.53 22.97 30.25
CA ARG A 403 7.53 23.90 30.78
C ARG A 403 8.93 23.31 30.73
N GLU A 404 9.10 22.05 31.11
CA GLU A 404 10.36 21.31 30.97
C GLU A 404 10.84 21.35 29.50
N LEU A 405 9.93 21.07 28.54
CA LEU A 405 10.23 21.19 27.12
C LEU A 405 10.70 22.59 26.71
N PHE A 406 10.06 23.64 27.22
CA PHE A 406 10.40 25.03 26.90
C PHE A 406 11.77 25.42 27.47
N ASP A 407 12.02 25.06 28.72
CA ASP A 407 13.24 25.43 29.44
C ASP A 407 14.47 24.73 28.83
N ASP A 408 14.33 23.44 28.51
CA ASP A 408 15.38 22.60 27.94
C ASP A 408 15.50 22.70 26.40
N ALA A 409 14.64 23.47 25.74
CA ALA A 409 14.67 23.64 24.29
C ALA A 409 16.03 24.22 23.84
N PRO A 410 16.71 23.57 22.87
CA PRO A 410 18.06 23.94 22.46
C PRO A 410 18.13 25.26 21.66
N THR A 411 17.02 25.65 21.02
CA THR A 411 16.97 26.82 20.13
C THR A 411 15.75 27.70 20.45
N LEU A 412 15.84 28.99 20.08
CA LEU A 412 14.74 29.93 20.21
C LEU A 412 13.55 29.52 19.32
N SER A 413 13.81 28.93 18.16
CA SER A 413 12.78 28.41 17.26
C SER A 413 11.99 27.26 17.89
N THR A 414 12.66 26.35 18.61
CA THR A 414 11.97 25.29 19.35
C THR A 414 11.13 25.87 20.49
N ARG A 415 11.65 26.86 21.24
CA ARG A 415 10.88 27.58 22.27
C ARG A 415 9.63 28.24 21.70
N LEU A 416 9.76 28.94 20.57
CA LEU A 416 8.64 29.56 19.86
C LEU A 416 7.59 28.52 19.46
N THR A 417 8.05 27.40 18.91
CA THR A 417 7.19 26.28 18.50
C THR A 417 6.39 25.76 19.68
N ILE A 418 7.03 25.45 20.81
CA ILE A 418 6.37 24.95 22.02
C ILE A 418 5.27 25.90 22.50
N VAL A 419 5.55 27.21 22.56
CA VAL A 419 4.56 28.21 22.98
C VAL A 419 3.40 28.28 21.97
N GLN A 420 3.67 28.25 20.67
CA GLN A 420 2.63 28.24 19.64
C GLN A 420 1.74 26.98 19.67
N LEU A 421 2.29 25.83 20.06
CA LEU A 421 1.56 24.56 20.13
C LEU A 421 0.65 24.45 21.35
N PHE A 422 1.15 24.88 22.51
CA PHE A 422 0.54 24.61 23.81
C PHE A 422 0.03 25.86 24.55
N GLY A 423 0.33 27.05 24.05
CA GLY A 423 -0.14 28.33 24.59
C GLY A 423 -1.62 28.59 24.32
N THR A 424 -2.31 29.18 25.29
CA THR A 424 -3.64 29.74 25.07
C THR A 424 -3.53 31.09 24.36
N HIS A 425 -4.21 31.21 23.22
CA HIS A 425 -4.25 32.41 22.37
C HIS A 425 -5.68 32.97 22.28
N PRO A 426 -6.11 33.84 23.22
CA PRO A 426 -7.47 34.36 23.25
C PRO A 426 -7.90 35.13 21.99
N GLU A 427 -6.93 35.68 21.27
CA GLU A 427 -7.10 36.44 20.03
C GLU A 427 -7.40 35.59 18.79
N ARG A 428 -7.16 34.27 18.83
CA ARG A 428 -7.49 33.36 17.72
C ARG A 428 -8.99 33.06 17.68
N ASP A 429 -9.52 32.80 16.48
CA ASP A 429 -10.91 32.36 16.32
C ASP A 429 -11.11 31.07 17.13
N SER A 430 -12.28 30.95 17.77
CA SER A 430 -12.65 29.77 18.54
C SER A 430 -12.64 28.47 17.73
N LYS A 431 -12.77 28.55 16.40
CA LYS A 431 -12.65 27.41 15.48
C LYS A 431 -11.21 26.91 15.29
N ASP A 432 -10.22 27.77 15.54
CA ASP A 432 -8.80 27.47 15.38
C ASP A 432 -8.12 27.12 16.71
N ARG A 433 -8.89 27.09 17.79
CA ARG A 433 -8.43 26.74 19.14
C ARG A 433 -8.71 25.26 19.43
N ASP A 434 -7.77 24.63 20.11
CA ASP A 434 -7.90 23.27 20.63
C ASP A 434 -7.68 23.29 22.15
N PRO A 435 -8.75 23.48 22.95
CA PRO A 435 -8.67 23.56 24.41
C PRO A 435 -8.03 22.35 25.08
N GLU A 436 -8.06 21.19 24.41
CA GLU A 436 -7.44 19.96 24.89
C GLU A 436 -5.91 19.96 24.74
N THR A 437 -5.35 20.90 23.96
CA THR A 437 -3.91 21.06 23.78
C THR A 437 -3.38 22.41 24.28
N GLU A 438 -4.26 23.35 24.63
CA GLU A 438 -3.91 24.58 25.34
C GLU A 438 -3.59 24.29 26.83
N LEU A 439 -2.35 23.90 27.09
CA LEU A 439 -1.86 23.48 28.40
C LEU A 439 -1.25 24.63 29.21
N ILE A 440 -0.90 25.74 28.55
CA ILE A 440 -0.37 26.94 29.20
C ILE A 440 -1.43 28.04 29.14
N ASP A 441 -1.80 28.60 30.28
CA ASP A 441 -2.79 29.68 30.36
C ASP A 441 -2.34 30.96 29.60
N ALA A 442 -3.29 31.83 29.26
CA ALA A 442 -3.01 33.02 28.45
C ALA A 442 -2.01 33.99 29.09
N ALA A 443 -2.02 34.14 30.42
CA ALA A 443 -1.11 35.04 31.11
C ALA A 443 0.33 34.48 31.11
N THR A 444 0.49 33.18 31.32
CA THR A 444 1.78 32.49 31.21
C THR A 444 2.26 32.49 29.76
N THR A 445 1.39 32.22 28.78
CA THR A 445 1.70 32.27 27.35
C THR A 445 2.29 33.63 26.96
N THR A 446 1.65 34.72 27.40
CA THR A 446 2.14 36.09 27.18
C THR A 446 3.54 36.32 27.78
N LYS A 447 3.81 35.78 28.98
CA LYS A 447 5.12 35.89 29.63
C LYS A 447 6.21 35.13 28.86
N LEU A 448 5.91 33.93 28.37
CA LEU A 448 6.86 33.14 27.58
C LEU A 448 7.15 33.80 26.23
N PHE A 449 6.14 34.38 25.57
CA PHE A 449 6.37 35.20 24.37
C PHE A 449 7.24 36.42 24.66
N ASP A 450 7.01 37.13 25.76
CA ASP A 450 7.86 38.26 26.14
C ASP A 450 9.29 37.83 26.49
N GLU A 451 9.47 36.63 27.04
CA GLU A 451 10.79 36.04 27.23
C GLU A 451 11.50 35.76 25.90
N ILE A 452 10.83 35.08 24.95
CA ILE A 452 11.37 34.88 23.59
C ILE A 452 11.71 36.22 22.95
N ARG A 453 10.81 37.21 23.03
CA ARG A 453 11.02 38.56 22.50
C ARG A 453 12.28 39.20 23.07
N ARG A 454 12.50 39.13 24.38
CA ARG A 454 13.71 39.67 25.03
C ARG A 454 14.97 38.93 24.59
N LEU A 455 14.91 37.61 24.46
CA LEU A 455 16.03 36.79 24.00
C LEU A 455 16.38 37.10 22.54
N VAL A 456 15.41 37.17 21.63
CA VAL A 456 15.60 37.56 20.23
C VAL A 456 16.17 38.98 20.12
N GLY A 457 15.72 39.90 20.96
CA GLY A 457 16.24 41.27 20.98
C GLY A 457 17.72 41.33 21.37
N ALA A 458 18.12 40.50 22.33
CA ALA A 458 19.49 40.41 22.84
C ALA A 458 20.43 39.58 21.96
N ALA A 459 19.91 38.60 21.22
CA ALA A 459 20.67 37.71 20.35
C ALA A 459 21.39 38.50 19.24
N ASP A 460 22.60 38.08 18.88
CA ASP A 460 23.30 38.69 17.75
C ASP A 460 22.73 38.21 16.40
N THR A 461 23.20 38.81 15.29
CA THR A 461 22.70 38.47 13.95
C THR A 461 23.10 37.05 13.53
N ALA A 462 24.25 36.55 13.98
CA ALA A 462 24.72 35.20 13.65
C ALA A 462 23.93 34.12 14.41
N GLU A 463 23.59 34.36 15.68
CA GLU A 463 22.71 33.51 16.47
C GLU A 463 21.32 33.41 15.82
N LEU A 464 20.76 34.53 15.37
CA LEU A 464 19.45 34.55 14.70
C LEU A 464 19.47 33.83 13.35
N VAL A 465 20.51 34.01 12.53
CA VAL A 465 20.62 33.30 11.24
C VAL A 465 20.79 31.78 11.43
N GLY A 466 21.30 31.33 12.59
CA GLY A 466 21.39 29.92 12.93
C GLY A 466 20.04 29.26 13.28
N GLU A 467 18.96 30.04 13.41
CA GLU A 467 17.63 29.57 13.76
C GLU A 467 16.80 29.21 12.52
N HIS A 468 16.01 28.14 12.55
CA HIS A 468 15.20 27.71 11.40
C HIS A 468 13.87 28.45 11.23
N LYS A 469 13.58 29.39 12.13
CA LYS A 469 12.38 30.26 12.10
C LYS A 469 12.77 31.72 12.30
N THR A 470 13.81 32.16 11.62
CA THR A 470 14.38 33.51 11.75
C THR A 470 13.32 34.59 11.52
N LEU A 471 12.46 34.43 10.53
CA LEU A 471 11.37 35.36 10.21
C LEU A 471 10.34 35.44 11.33
N GLU A 472 9.88 34.30 11.85
CA GLU A 472 8.88 34.26 12.93
C GLU A 472 9.45 34.79 14.25
N LEU A 473 10.70 34.45 14.57
CA LEU A 473 11.41 34.97 15.74
C LEU A 473 11.59 36.49 15.66
N THR A 474 11.99 36.99 14.49
CA THR A 474 12.11 38.44 14.25
C THR A 474 10.76 39.12 14.35
N ALA A 475 9.69 38.50 13.84
CA ALA A 475 8.32 38.99 14.02
C ALA A 475 7.90 39.02 15.48
N ALA A 476 8.45 38.16 16.33
CA ALA A 476 8.14 38.16 17.76
C ALA A 476 8.55 39.47 18.46
N LEU A 477 9.53 40.20 17.92
CA LEU A 477 9.91 41.54 18.39
C LEU A 477 8.76 42.56 18.30
N LEU A 478 7.79 42.34 17.41
CA LEU A 478 6.63 43.21 17.25
C LEU A 478 5.56 42.98 18.33
N HIS A 479 5.63 41.89 19.09
CA HIS A 479 4.68 41.62 20.16
C HIS A 479 4.85 42.63 21.30
N LEU A 480 3.73 43.03 21.89
CA LEU A 480 3.61 44.02 22.98
C LEU A 480 3.99 45.46 22.62
N ASP A 481 5.06 45.68 21.84
CA ASP A 481 5.53 46.99 21.38
C ASP A 481 6.07 46.92 19.95
N ALA A 482 5.18 47.17 18.98
CA ALA A 482 5.54 47.11 17.57
C ALA A 482 6.49 48.23 17.13
N GLU A 483 6.54 49.37 17.82
CA GLU A 483 7.39 50.49 17.41
C GLU A 483 8.84 50.27 17.85
N ALA A 484 9.04 49.88 19.11
CA ALA A 484 10.35 49.48 19.60
C ALA A 484 10.86 48.22 18.89
N GLY A 485 9.97 47.26 18.63
CA GLY A 485 10.25 46.06 17.86
C GLY A 485 10.78 46.38 16.47
N ARG A 486 10.07 47.20 15.69
CA ARG A 486 10.52 47.61 14.34
C ARG A 486 11.86 48.33 14.37
N THR A 487 12.12 49.15 15.38
CA THR A 487 13.42 49.84 15.53
C THR A 487 14.54 48.82 15.67
N THR A 488 14.37 47.84 16.56
CA THR A 488 15.34 46.74 16.77
C THR A 488 15.54 45.90 15.52
N ILE A 489 14.44 45.55 14.82
CA ILE A 489 14.51 44.74 13.59
C ILE A 489 15.29 45.49 12.50
N ARG A 490 15.05 46.79 12.32
CA ARG A 490 15.76 47.60 11.33
C ARG A 490 17.25 47.67 11.62
N GLU A 491 17.64 47.84 12.88
CA GLU A 491 19.04 47.85 13.29
C GLU A 491 19.73 46.51 12.99
N LYS A 492 19.06 45.38 13.29
CA LYS A 492 19.59 44.04 12.99
C LYS A 492 19.64 43.77 11.48
N ALA A 493 18.66 44.23 10.70
CA ALA A 493 18.58 44.04 9.26
C ALA A 493 19.58 44.89 8.43
N GLU A 494 20.39 45.75 9.08
CA GLU A 494 21.57 46.33 8.44
C GLU A 494 22.66 45.27 8.18
N ASP A 495 22.61 44.12 8.88
CA ASP A 495 23.44 42.97 8.57
C ASP A 495 22.94 42.29 7.28
N ASP A 496 23.82 42.19 6.29
CA ASP A 496 23.49 41.62 4.98
C ASP A 496 23.09 40.14 5.07
N ILE A 497 23.71 39.37 5.96
CA ILE A 497 23.44 37.93 6.11
C ILE A 497 22.04 37.73 6.69
N LEU A 498 21.70 38.45 7.75
CA LEU A 498 20.36 38.38 8.33
C LEU A 498 19.29 38.84 7.34
N MET A 499 19.53 39.91 6.60
CA MET A 499 18.56 40.42 5.62
C MET A 499 18.33 39.41 4.48
N LEU A 500 19.39 38.73 4.02
CA LEU A 500 19.27 37.66 3.02
C LEU A 500 18.50 36.44 3.58
N GLU A 501 18.71 36.07 4.84
CA GLU A 501 17.99 34.95 5.47
C GLU A 501 16.49 35.26 5.62
N LEU A 502 16.13 36.47 6.07
CA LEU A 502 14.72 36.91 6.14
C LEU A 502 14.05 36.88 4.77
N LEU A 503 14.81 37.21 3.72
CA LEU A 503 14.32 37.20 2.35
C LEU A 503 14.13 35.78 1.81
N ARG A 504 15.09 34.89 2.10
CA ARG A 504 15.02 33.45 1.81
C ARG A 504 13.82 32.80 2.47
N GLU A 505 13.57 33.02 3.77
CA GLU A 505 12.38 32.47 4.45
C GLU A 505 11.04 33.03 3.91
N CYS A 506 11.08 34.21 3.28
CA CYS A 506 9.91 34.76 2.58
C CYS A 506 9.72 34.22 1.16
N TYR A 507 10.68 33.46 0.63
CA TYR A 507 10.61 32.88 -0.71
C TYR A 507 9.92 31.51 -0.71
N THR A 508 9.07 31.28 -1.69
CA THR A 508 8.41 30.00 -1.93
C THR A 508 7.99 29.85 -3.38
N GLU A 509 7.79 28.64 -3.87
CA GLU A 509 7.22 28.39 -5.20
C GLU A 509 5.71 28.19 -5.11
N ARG A 510 4.94 29.11 -5.69
CA ARG A 510 3.49 28.94 -5.83
C ARG A 510 3.20 28.02 -7.00
N SER A 511 2.43 26.97 -6.74
CA SER A 511 1.94 26.07 -7.77
C SER A 511 0.55 26.52 -8.24
N ALA A 512 0.41 26.70 -9.55
CA ALA A 512 -0.85 26.96 -10.21
C ALA A 512 -1.17 25.83 -11.20
N GLN A 513 -2.36 25.27 -11.09
CA GLN A 513 -2.88 24.29 -12.04
C GLN A 513 -4.18 24.82 -12.64
N THR A 514 -4.22 24.92 -13.96
CA THR A 514 -5.45 25.31 -14.66
C THR A 514 -6.35 24.09 -14.79
N LEU A 515 -7.65 24.25 -14.53
CA LEU A 515 -8.63 23.16 -14.62
C LEU A 515 -8.57 22.53 -16.03
N GLY A 516 -8.10 21.28 -16.12
CA GLY A 516 -7.93 20.55 -17.39
C GLY A 516 -6.48 20.43 -17.89
N GLU A 517 -5.50 21.14 -17.30
CA GLU A 517 -4.08 20.91 -17.57
C GLU A 517 -3.48 19.93 -16.55
N ALA A 518 -2.75 18.91 -17.04
CA ALA A 518 -2.02 17.98 -16.19
C ALA A 518 -0.71 18.58 -15.62
N ALA A 519 -0.20 19.66 -16.24
CA ALA A 519 1.02 20.31 -15.82
C ALA A 519 0.76 21.32 -14.68
N VAL A 520 1.50 21.19 -13.59
CA VAL A 520 1.56 22.21 -12.53
C VAL A 520 2.58 23.26 -12.94
N ARG A 521 2.17 24.53 -13.03
CA ARG A 521 3.10 25.64 -13.22
C ARG A 521 3.59 26.12 -11.87
N ARG A 522 4.89 26.09 -11.65
CA ARG A 522 5.52 26.66 -10.46
C ARG A 522 5.98 28.08 -10.78
N MET A 523 5.57 29.03 -9.96
CA MET A 523 5.90 30.44 -10.08
C MET A 523 6.58 30.88 -8.79
N PRO A 524 7.81 31.41 -8.85
CA PRO A 524 8.51 31.84 -7.66
C PRO A 524 7.82 33.06 -7.04
N TYR A 525 7.67 33.05 -5.72
CA TYR A 525 6.91 34.01 -4.93
C TYR A 525 7.72 34.49 -3.73
N VAL A 526 7.71 35.80 -3.46
CA VAL A 526 8.28 36.37 -2.23
C VAL A 526 7.14 37.02 -1.43
N ASN A 527 7.01 36.67 -0.16
CA ASN A 527 6.01 37.26 0.73
C ASN A 527 6.39 38.69 1.17
N TRP A 528 6.32 39.62 0.22
CA TRP A 528 6.68 41.02 0.40
C TRP A 528 5.94 41.69 1.58
N LYS A 529 4.66 41.36 1.77
CA LYS A 529 3.83 41.92 2.84
C LYS A 529 4.38 41.61 4.24
N SER A 530 4.91 40.40 4.45
CA SER A 530 5.53 40.04 5.73
C SER A 530 6.78 40.89 5.98
N LEU A 531 7.65 41.06 4.98
CA LEU A 531 8.85 41.91 5.10
C LEU A 531 8.50 43.38 5.36
N VAL A 532 7.47 43.91 4.68
CA VAL A 532 6.97 45.27 4.94
C VAL A 532 6.43 45.41 6.36
N ALA A 533 5.72 44.41 6.89
CA ALA A 533 5.23 44.45 8.26
C ALA A 533 6.37 44.54 9.30
N LEU A 534 7.49 43.86 9.03
CA LEU A 534 8.70 43.82 9.85
C LEU A 534 9.53 45.12 9.77
N LEU A 535 9.86 45.58 8.56
CA LEU A 535 10.84 46.66 8.34
C LEU A 535 10.20 48.01 8.02
N GLY A 536 8.99 48.00 7.47
CA GLY A 536 8.41 49.15 6.76
C GLY A 536 8.93 49.24 5.32
N GLU A 537 8.06 49.72 4.43
CA GLU A 537 8.30 49.69 2.97
C GLU A 537 9.55 50.47 2.54
N GLU A 538 9.75 51.68 3.06
CA GLU A 538 10.90 52.54 2.73
C GLU A 538 12.24 51.88 3.10
N THR A 539 12.33 51.33 4.32
CA THR A 539 13.56 50.67 4.79
C THR A 539 13.84 49.41 3.99
N LEU A 540 12.80 48.62 3.71
CA LEU A 540 12.93 47.39 2.93
C LEU A 540 13.45 47.68 1.51
N LYS A 541 12.85 48.65 0.80
CA LYS A 541 13.31 49.04 -0.55
C LYS A 541 14.76 49.50 -0.55
N ARG A 542 15.17 50.31 0.45
CA ARG A 542 16.56 50.75 0.60
C ARG A 542 17.50 49.55 0.76
N ARG A 543 17.21 48.65 1.72
CA ARG A 543 18.07 47.50 2.01
C ARG A 543 18.18 46.54 0.83
N ILE A 544 17.09 46.26 0.12
CA ILE A 544 17.12 45.45 -1.10
C ILE A 544 18.03 46.09 -2.18
N GLY A 545 17.94 47.41 -2.37
CA GLY A 545 18.82 48.12 -3.31
C GLY A 545 20.30 48.12 -2.90
N GLU A 546 20.60 48.15 -1.60
CA GLU A 546 21.96 48.01 -1.08
C GLU A 546 22.51 46.60 -1.31
N LEU A 547 21.72 45.56 -1.02
CA LEU A 547 22.08 44.16 -1.25
C LEU A 547 22.33 43.86 -2.73
N GLU A 548 21.49 44.38 -3.63
CA GLU A 548 21.69 44.23 -5.08
C GLU A 548 23.04 44.80 -5.54
N ALA A 549 23.49 45.89 -4.90
CA ALA A 549 24.75 46.55 -5.24
C ALA A 549 25.97 45.89 -4.59
N SER A 550 25.81 45.24 -3.43
CA SER A 550 26.92 44.70 -2.63
C SER A 550 27.12 43.18 -2.76
N VAL A 551 26.08 42.42 -3.09
CA VAL A 551 26.09 40.96 -3.09
C VAL A 551 26.24 40.42 -4.51
N ASP A 552 27.15 39.47 -4.71
CA ASP A 552 27.25 38.71 -5.95
C ASP A 552 26.19 37.59 -5.96
N PRO A 553 25.18 37.62 -6.84
CA PRO A 553 24.13 36.60 -6.89
C PRO A 553 24.66 35.20 -7.18
N THR A 554 25.83 35.08 -7.82
CA THR A 554 26.44 33.78 -8.12
C THR A 554 27.08 33.12 -6.91
N ALA A 555 27.27 33.88 -5.82
CA ALA A 555 27.78 33.37 -4.54
C ALA A 555 26.66 32.93 -3.58
N LEU A 556 25.38 33.17 -3.94
CA LEU A 556 24.21 32.75 -3.16
C LEU A 556 23.70 31.38 -3.61
N ASP A 557 22.97 30.69 -2.73
CA ASP A 557 22.18 29.54 -3.15
C ASP A 557 21.02 29.96 -4.07
N SER A 558 20.46 29.00 -4.81
CA SER A 558 19.48 29.27 -5.86
C SER A 558 18.25 30.02 -5.34
N ASP A 559 17.78 29.67 -4.14
CA ASP A 559 16.53 30.19 -3.60
C ASP A 559 16.74 31.62 -3.11
N THR A 560 17.83 31.88 -2.39
CA THR A 560 18.19 33.23 -1.94
C THR A 560 18.46 34.17 -3.12
N ALA A 561 19.13 33.69 -4.18
CA ALA A 561 19.36 34.48 -5.39
C ALA A 561 18.04 34.84 -6.10
N ALA A 562 17.13 33.87 -6.25
CA ALA A 562 15.82 34.09 -6.84
C ALA A 562 14.96 35.04 -5.99
N ALA A 563 15.01 34.90 -4.67
CA ALA A 563 14.32 35.77 -3.73
C ALA A 563 14.80 37.22 -3.85
N LEU A 564 16.12 37.43 -3.93
CA LEU A 564 16.72 38.76 -4.14
C LEU A 564 16.33 39.37 -5.48
N GLU A 565 16.33 38.59 -6.56
CA GLU A 565 15.92 39.07 -7.88
C GLU A 565 14.46 39.55 -7.88
N ILE A 566 13.56 38.74 -7.31
CA ILE A 566 12.14 39.06 -7.22
C ILE A 566 11.91 40.30 -6.35
N ALA A 567 12.51 40.33 -5.16
CA ALA A 567 12.39 41.47 -4.26
C ALA A 567 12.91 42.77 -4.89
N THR A 568 13.97 42.69 -5.68
CA THR A 568 14.51 43.83 -6.43
C THR A 568 13.51 44.36 -7.45
N LYS A 569 12.87 43.46 -8.22
CA LYS A 569 11.84 43.83 -9.20
C LYS A 569 10.62 44.48 -8.53
N ILE A 570 10.17 43.94 -7.38
CA ILE A 570 9.09 44.55 -6.58
C ILE A 570 9.51 45.93 -6.07
N ALA A 571 10.74 46.07 -5.53
CA ALA A 571 11.25 47.34 -5.01
C ALA A 571 11.32 48.45 -6.09
N ARG A 572 11.59 48.07 -7.35
CA ARG A 572 11.60 48.96 -8.52
C ARG A 572 10.22 49.24 -9.12
N GLY A 573 9.20 48.51 -8.70
CA GLY A 573 7.84 48.60 -9.25
C GLY A 573 7.68 47.91 -10.62
N GLU A 574 8.55 46.95 -10.93
CA GLU A 574 8.49 46.13 -12.16
C GLU A 574 7.56 44.91 -11.99
N LEU A 575 7.35 44.48 -10.75
CA LEU A 575 6.39 43.47 -10.32
C LEU A 575 5.52 44.03 -9.20
N ASP A 576 4.27 43.57 -9.10
CA ASP A 576 3.44 43.86 -7.94
C ASP A 576 3.72 42.91 -6.75
N GLU A 577 3.06 43.14 -5.62
CA GLU A 577 3.20 42.32 -4.40
C GLU A 577 2.69 40.87 -4.58
N THR A 578 2.05 40.55 -5.70
CA THR A 578 1.62 39.21 -6.08
C THR A 578 2.57 38.53 -7.07
N ASN A 579 3.68 39.19 -7.42
CA ASN A 579 4.64 38.78 -8.45
C ASN A 579 4.04 38.72 -9.87
N GLU A 580 3.00 39.51 -10.13
CA GLU A 580 2.46 39.71 -11.46
C GLU A 580 3.13 40.93 -12.11
N LEU A 581 3.39 40.86 -13.42
CA LEU A 581 3.95 41.97 -14.18
C LEU A 581 2.94 43.13 -14.23
N LEU A 582 3.39 44.31 -13.80
CA LEU A 582 2.60 45.54 -13.74
C LEU A 582 2.40 46.23 -15.09
#